data_AF-A0A6M5YKI8-F1
#
_entry.id   AF-A0A6M5YKI8-F1
#
_cell.length_a   1.000
_cell.length_b   1.000
_cell.length_c   1.000
_cell.angle_alpha   90.00
_cell.angle_beta   90.00
_cell.angle_gamma   90.00
#
_symmetry.space_group_name_H-M   'P 1'
#
loop_
_entity.id
_entity.type
_entity.pdbx_description
1 polymer ?
#
loop_
_entity_poly.entity_id
_entity_poly.type
_entity_poly.pdbx_seq_one_letter_code
_entity_poly.pdbx_strand_id
1 'polypeptide(L)'
;MRGLQHRSRRARPVREFVRLKRGAMMSDGESTPLDFQAAAAFDHLAVECRCHDRRSDAVSYYRRALAIRERVLGPDHHNVANSLVRLASTVGEPGWRGPEAEALWRRALGIYERCLHEQSAVRGELFVHVFMGLVGTLNNVAGVARHRGDMGAAEQDYRRIGALIADAFGPGCDWLPPADPFAAALIEQGKKGSAEGQSMQDPAEPHAAPDRRT
;
A
#
# COMPACT_ATOMS: atom_id res chain seq x y z
N MET A 1 49.89 -5.89 -20.35
CA MET A 1 49.21 -4.57 -20.25
C MET A 1 48.10 -4.49 -21.28
N ARG A 2 46.92 -4.01 -20.87
CA ARG A 2 45.72 -3.59 -21.65
C ARG A 2 44.91 -4.74 -22.28
N GLY A 3 43.62 -4.91 -22.07
CA GLY A 3 42.61 -4.15 -21.32
C GLY A 3 41.23 -4.67 -21.75
N LEU A 4 40.49 -5.27 -20.83
CA LEU A 4 39.12 -5.77 -21.02
C LEU A 4 38.19 -4.61 -21.43
N GLN A 5 37.63 -4.66 -22.64
CA GLN A 5 36.58 -3.73 -23.05
C GLN A 5 35.25 -4.15 -22.43
N HIS A 6 34.93 -3.57 -21.27
CA HIS A 6 33.56 -3.49 -20.77
C HIS A 6 32.72 -2.69 -21.77
N ARG A 7 31.87 -3.36 -22.55
CA ARG A 7 30.78 -2.69 -23.29
C ARG A 7 29.76 -2.18 -22.28
N SER A 8 29.76 -0.87 -22.06
CA SER A 8 28.75 -0.20 -21.24
C SER A 8 27.36 -0.41 -21.84
N ARG A 9 26.42 -0.90 -21.03
CA ARG A 9 24.98 -0.84 -21.32
C ARG A 9 24.63 0.65 -21.39
N ARG A 10 24.60 1.22 -22.60
CA ARG A 10 24.10 2.59 -22.81
C ARG A 10 22.68 2.65 -22.27
N ALA A 11 22.47 3.54 -21.29
CA ALA A 11 21.15 3.89 -20.81
C ALA A 11 20.28 4.27 -22.02
N ARG A 12 19.16 3.57 -22.21
CA ARG A 12 18.19 3.93 -23.25
C ARG A 12 17.75 5.36 -22.97
N PRO A 13 17.88 6.31 -23.91
CA PRO A 13 17.45 7.68 -23.69
C PRO A 13 15.99 7.69 -23.23
N VAL A 14 15.66 8.52 -22.25
CA VAL A 14 14.28 8.63 -21.71
C VAL A 14 13.24 8.76 -22.82
N ARG A 15 13.58 9.40 -23.93
CA ARG A 15 12.74 9.50 -25.14
C ARG A 15 12.45 8.17 -25.82
N GLU A 16 13.43 7.27 -25.89
CA GLU A 16 13.26 5.93 -26.45
C GLU A 16 12.44 5.04 -25.50
N PHE A 17 12.65 5.15 -24.19
CA PHE A 17 11.83 4.49 -23.18
C PHE A 17 10.36 4.96 -23.22
N VAL A 18 10.15 6.28 -23.30
CA VAL A 18 8.80 6.87 -23.46
C VAL A 18 8.17 6.43 -24.77
N ARG A 19 8.92 6.39 -25.89
CA ARG A 19 8.42 5.91 -27.18
C ARG A 19 8.08 4.41 -27.14
N LEU A 20 8.87 3.59 -26.45
CA LEU A 20 8.64 2.16 -26.28
C LEU A 20 7.41 1.89 -25.38
N LYS A 21 7.28 2.62 -24.27
CA LYS A 21 6.09 2.62 -23.39
C LYS A 21 4.83 3.04 -24.16
N ARG A 22 4.94 4.09 -24.98
CA ARG A 22 3.84 4.58 -25.81
C ARG A 22 3.47 3.63 -26.95
N GLY A 23 4.45 2.92 -27.50
CA GLY A 23 4.24 1.86 -28.51
C GLY A 23 3.60 0.60 -27.94
N ALA A 24 4.01 0.18 -26.72
CA ALA A 24 3.41 -0.94 -26.00
C ALA A 24 1.97 -0.66 -25.54
N MET A 25 1.61 0.62 -25.33
CA MET A 25 0.26 1.04 -24.94
C MET A 25 -0.73 1.11 -26.11
N MET A 26 -0.26 0.93 -27.35
CA MET A 26 -1.09 0.95 -28.57
C MET A 26 -1.04 -0.36 -29.37
N SER A 27 -0.46 -1.44 -28.83
CA SER A 27 -0.42 -2.73 -29.55
C SER A 27 -1.71 -3.56 -29.42
N ASP A 28 -2.60 -3.21 -28.49
CA ASP A 28 -3.86 -3.91 -28.28
C ASP A 28 -5.00 -2.93 -28.64
N GLY A 29 -5.67 -3.19 -29.76
CA GLY A 29 -6.60 -2.29 -30.45
C GLY A 29 -7.88 -1.87 -29.72
N GLU A 30 -7.90 -1.80 -28.38
CA GLU A 30 -9.09 -1.43 -27.59
C GLU A 30 -8.87 -0.32 -26.56
N SER A 31 -7.61 0.11 -26.35
CA SER A 31 -7.28 1.08 -25.29
C SER A 31 -6.90 2.44 -25.88
N THR A 32 -7.82 3.40 -25.83
CA THR A 32 -7.54 4.74 -26.33
C THR A 32 -6.96 5.64 -25.23
N PRO A 33 -6.07 6.60 -25.54
CA PRO A 33 -5.70 7.66 -24.60
C PRO A 33 -6.92 8.41 -24.01
N LEU A 34 -8.03 8.41 -24.74
CA LEU A 34 -9.31 8.96 -24.31
C LEU A 34 -9.93 8.17 -23.15
N ASP A 35 -9.76 6.84 -23.11
CA ASP A 35 -10.27 6.01 -22.01
C ASP A 35 -9.61 6.36 -20.67
N PHE A 36 -8.28 6.56 -20.68
CA PHE A 36 -7.56 7.00 -19.48
C PHE A 36 -8.01 8.39 -19.02
N GLN A 37 -8.23 9.30 -19.96
CA GLN A 37 -8.75 10.64 -19.65
C GLN A 37 -10.18 10.58 -19.11
N ALA A 38 -11.04 9.72 -19.67
CA ALA A 38 -12.40 9.52 -19.21
C ALA A 38 -12.43 8.96 -17.77
N ALA A 39 -11.62 7.95 -17.48
CA ALA A 39 -11.51 7.40 -16.12
C ALA A 39 -11.03 8.45 -15.12
N ALA A 40 -10.02 9.26 -15.48
CA ALA A 40 -9.54 10.35 -14.63
C ALA A 40 -10.59 11.45 -14.44
N ALA A 41 -11.37 11.78 -15.48
CA ALA A 41 -12.45 12.76 -15.39
C ALA A 41 -13.57 12.28 -14.45
N PHE A 42 -13.99 11.02 -14.54
CA PHE A 42 -14.98 10.47 -13.62
C PHE A 42 -14.49 10.47 -12.17
N ASP A 43 -13.23 10.12 -11.95
CA ASP A 43 -12.62 10.22 -10.63
C ASP A 43 -12.66 11.64 -10.04
N HIS A 44 -12.46 12.64 -10.88
CA HIS A 44 -12.51 14.04 -10.47
C HIS A 44 -13.94 14.47 -10.15
N LEU A 45 -14.90 14.14 -11.03
CA LEU A 45 -16.32 14.39 -10.81
C LEU A 45 -16.85 13.70 -9.54
N ALA A 46 -16.37 12.50 -9.24
CA ALA A 46 -16.73 11.78 -8.04
C ALA A 46 -16.25 12.49 -6.76
N VAL A 47 -15.05 13.09 -6.78
CA VAL A 47 -14.54 13.89 -5.66
C VAL A 47 -15.39 15.13 -5.47
N GLU A 48 -15.68 15.84 -6.56
CA GLU A 48 -16.52 17.04 -6.51
C GLU A 48 -17.90 16.71 -5.94
N CYS A 49 -18.52 15.62 -6.40
CA CYS A 49 -19.80 15.17 -5.86
C CYS A 49 -19.72 14.88 -4.36
N ARG A 50 -18.64 14.27 -3.87
CA ARG A 50 -18.44 14.05 -2.42
C ARG A 50 -18.30 15.35 -1.63
N CYS A 51 -17.64 16.37 -2.19
CA CYS A 51 -17.49 17.68 -1.54
C CYS A 51 -18.84 18.38 -1.37
N HIS A 52 -19.80 18.12 -2.26
CA HIS A 52 -21.18 18.66 -2.21
C HIS A 52 -22.20 17.68 -1.64
N ASP A 53 -21.76 16.66 -0.90
CA ASP A 53 -22.59 15.62 -0.26
C ASP A 53 -23.49 14.81 -1.23
N ARG A 54 -23.18 14.82 -2.52
CA ARG A 54 -23.85 14.05 -3.58
C ARG A 54 -23.27 12.64 -3.69
N ARG A 55 -23.46 11.84 -2.64
CA ARG A 55 -22.80 10.53 -2.48
C ARG A 55 -23.18 9.51 -3.55
N SER A 56 -24.46 9.45 -3.93
CA SER A 56 -24.97 8.55 -4.98
C SER A 56 -24.32 8.81 -6.35
N ASP A 57 -24.17 10.09 -6.71
CA ASP A 57 -23.50 10.49 -7.94
C ASP A 57 -22.01 10.13 -7.92
N ALA A 58 -21.35 10.33 -6.78
CA ALA A 58 -19.97 9.92 -6.60
C ALA A 58 -19.77 8.42 -6.76
N VAL A 59 -20.66 7.59 -6.21
CA VAL A 59 -20.65 6.12 -6.41
C VAL A 59 -20.79 5.77 -7.88
N SER A 60 -21.72 6.42 -8.60
CA SER A 60 -21.92 6.21 -10.03
C SER A 60 -20.66 6.52 -10.83
N TYR A 61 -20.03 7.67 -10.57
CA TYR A 61 -18.79 8.06 -11.26
C TYR A 61 -17.62 7.13 -10.95
N TYR A 62 -17.43 6.73 -9.68
CA TYR A 62 -16.39 5.78 -9.32
C TYR A 62 -16.58 4.41 -9.97
N ARG A 63 -17.82 3.91 -10.08
CA ARG A 63 -18.11 2.66 -10.81
C ARG A 63 -17.75 2.77 -12.29
N ARG A 64 -18.02 3.90 -12.94
CA ARG A 64 -17.63 4.14 -14.35
C ARG A 64 -16.12 4.19 -14.52
N ALA A 65 -15.41 4.88 -13.63
CA ALA A 65 -13.94 4.93 -13.64
C ALA A 65 -13.33 3.55 -13.43
N LEU A 66 -13.88 2.76 -12.50
CA LEU A 66 -13.47 1.39 -12.23
C LEU A 66 -13.64 0.50 -13.46
N ALA A 67 -14.82 0.50 -14.08
CA ALA A 67 -15.11 -0.33 -15.25
C ALA A 67 -14.14 -0.05 -16.42
N ILE A 68 -13.82 1.23 -16.66
CA ILE A 68 -12.85 1.60 -17.70
C ILE A 68 -11.46 1.07 -17.35
N ARG A 69 -11.01 1.22 -16.10
CA ARG A 69 -9.68 0.75 -15.67
C ARG A 69 -9.58 -0.76 -15.69
N GLU A 70 -10.61 -1.49 -15.28
CA GLU A 70 -10.64 -2.96 -15.37
C GLU A 70 -10.51 -3.44 -16.81
N ARG A 71 -11.24 -2.79 -17.74
CA ARG A 71 -11.17 -3.11 -19.17
C ARG A 71 -9.81 -2.81 -19.78
N VAL A 72 -9.24 -1.66 -19.47
CA VAL A 72 -8.03 -1.14 -20.16
C VAL A 72 -6.74 -1.65 -19.54
N LEU A 73 -6.69 -1.82 -18.22
CA LEU A 73 -5.47 -2.21 -17.48
C LEU A 73 -5.48 -3.66 -17.00
N GLY A 74 -6.65 -4.31 -17.06
CA GLY A 74 -6.88 -5.62 -16.45
C GLY A 74 -7.28 -5.52 -14.96
N PRO A 75 -7.99 -6.53 -14.43
CA PRO A 75 -8.59 -6.50 -13.09
C PRO A 75 -7.57 -6.50 -11.94
N ASP A 76 -6.32 -6.88 -12.19
CA ASP A 76 -5.25 -7.01 -11.19
C ASP A 76 -4.27 -5.82 -11.17
N HIS A 77 -4.55 -4.76 -11.92
CA HIS A 77 -3.68 -3.60 -11.96
C HIS A 77 -3.86 -2.70 -10.72
N HIS A 78 -2.79 -2.15 -10.15
CA HIS A 78 -2.85 -1.30 -8.94
C HIS A 78 -3.80 -0.07 -9.07
N ASN A 79 -3.95 0.51 -10.27
CA ASN A 79 -4.94 1.57 -10.51
C ASN A 79 -6.41 1.10 -10.40
N VAL A 80 -6.68 -0.19 -10.64
CA VAL A 80 -7.99 -0.81 -10.34
C VAL A 80 -8.17 -0.87 -8.82
N ALA A 81 -7.15 -1.30 -8.07
CA ALA A 81 -7.18 -1.29 -6.61
C ALA A 81 -7.44 0.13 -6.03
N ASN A 82 -6.79 1.16 -6.57
CA ASN A 82 -7.06 2.56 -6.20
C ASN A 82 -8.53 2.93 -6.41
N SER A 83 -9.12 2.52 -7.53
CA SER A 83 -10.52 2.80 -7.85
C SER A 83 -11.47 2.09 -6.88
N LEU A 84 -11.18 0.83 -6.54
CA LEU A 84 -11.93 0.05 -5.57
C LEU A 84 -11.91 0.71 -4.17
N VAL A 85 -10.75 1.18 -3.70
CA VAL A 85 -10.62 1.87 -2.40
C VAL A 85 -11.44 3.15 -2.36
N ARG A 86 -11.44 3.92 -3.44
CA ARG A 86 -12.21 5.17 -3.55
C ARG A 86 -13.72 4.90 -3.58
N LEU A 87 -14.15 3.88 -4.33
CA LEU A 87 -15.54 3.43 -4.36
C LEU A 87 -15.98 2.97 -2.97
N ALA A 88 -15.21 2.11 -2.31
CA ALA A 88 -15.49 1.59 -0.98
C ALA A 88 -15.67 2.71 0.06
N SER A 89 -14.79 3.71 0.03
CA SER A 89 -14.84 4.88 0.92
C SER A 89 -16.05 5.78 0.66
N THR A 90 -16.69 5.65 -0.50
CA THR A 90 -17.85 6.45 -0.89
C THR A 90 -19.16 5.71 -0.61
N VAL A 91 -19.19 4.40 -0.85
CA VAL A 91 -20.35 3.53 -0.55
C VAL A 91 -20.56 3.37 0.96
N GLY A 92 -19.49 3.38 1.76
CA GLY A 92 -19.62 3.43 3.22
C GLY A 92 -20.34 4.71 3.66
N GLU A 93 -21.31 4.58 4.56
CA GLU A 93 -22.01 5.71 5.17
C GLU A 93 -21.08 6.47 6.15
N PRO A 94 -21.39 7.73 6.49
CA PRO A 94 -20.75 8.41 7.62
C PRO A 94 -20.90 7.57 8.90
N GLY A 95 -19.78 7.16 9.49
CA GLY A 95 -19.77 6.34 10.71
C GLY A 95 -19.92 4.83 10.49
N TRP A 96 -20.39 4.38 9.32
CA TRP A 96 -20.60 2.96 9.04
C TRP A 96 -19.92 2.49 7.74
N ARG A 97 -19.11 1.45 7.86
CA ARG A 97 -18.38 0.83 6.76
C ARG A 97 -19.11 -0.46 6.37
N GLY A 98 -20.10 -0.37 5.49
CA GLY A 98 -21.00 -1.49 5.14
C GLY A 98 -20.36 -2.68 4.42
N PRO A 99 -21.07 -3.82 4.26
CA PRO A 99 -20.56 -5.03 3.64
C PRO A 99 -20.00 -4.86 2.22
N GLU A 100 -20.65 -4.01 1.41
CA GLU A 100 -20.15 -3.69 0.05
C GLU A 100 -18.78 -3.00 0.11
N ALA A 101 -18.61 -2.02 1.01
CA ALA A 101 -17.35 -1.31 1.16
C ALA A 101 -16.21 -2.25 1.61
N GLU A 102 -16.50 -3.15 2.56
CA GLU A 102 -15.53 -4.13 3.03
C GLU A 102 -15.12 -5.12 1.92
N ALA A 103 -16.09 -5.62 1.13
CA ALA A 103 -15.79 -6.50 -0.01
C ALA A 103 -14.87 -5.80 -1.03
N LEU A 104 -15.13 -4.52 -1.31
CA LEU A 104 -14.31 -3.70 -2.19
C LEU A 104 -12.89 -3.48 -1.64
N TRP A 105 -12.73 -3.16 -0.35
CA TRP A 105 -11.39 -3.06 0.27
C TRP A 105 -10.66 -4.39 0.27
N ARG A 106 -11.31 -5.51 0.60
CA ARG A 106 -10.66 -6.83 0.55
C ARG A 106 -10.19 -7.18 -0.85
N ARG A 107 -11.00 -6.87 -1.88
CA ARG A 107 -10.59 -7.03 -3.28
C ARG A 107 -9.36 -6.17 -3.62
N ALA A 108 -9.38 -4.89 -3.23
CA ALA A 108 -8.25 -4.00 -3.44
C ALA A 108 -6.98 -4.48 -2.72
N LEU A 109 -7.13 -5.00 -1.50
CA LEU A 109 -6.04 -5.54 -0.69
C LEU A 109 -5.33 -6.67 -1.41
N GLY A 110 -6.07 -7.66 -1.93
CA GLY A 110 -5.48 -8.77 -2.67
C GLY A 110 -4.74 -8.33 -3.93
N ILE A 111 -5.23 -7.29 -4.62
CA ILE A 111 -4.53 -6.72 -5.78
C ILE A 111 -3.22 -6.05 -5.35
N TYR A 112 -3.24 -5.22 -4.30
CA TYR A 112 -2.03 -4.58 -3.79
C TYR A 112 -0.99 -5.60 -3.30
N GLU A 113 -1.41 -6.65 -2.62
CA GLU A 113 -0.53 -7.73 -2.16
C GLU A 113 0.16 -8.42 -3.33
N ARG A 114 -0.58 -8.77 -4.39
CA ARG A 114 0.00 -9.34 -5.62
C ARG A 114 0.96 -8.37 -6.29
N CYS A 115 0.54 -7.12 -6.47
CA CYS A 115 1.40 -6.07 -7.06
C CYS A 115 2.70 -5.89 -6.26
N LEU A 116 2.63 -5.91 -4.92
CA LEU A 116 3.80 -5.74 -4.06
C LEU A 116 4.71 -6.96 -4.13
N HIS A 117 4.16 -8.17 -4.18
CA HIS A 117 4.92 -9.40 -4.35
C HIS A 117 5.67 -9.41 -5.70
N GLU A 118 4.99 -9.10 -6.80
CA GLU A 118 5.57 -9.02 -8.14
C GLU A 118 6.63 -7.90 -8.26
N GLN A 119 6.42 -6.77 -7.57
CA GLN A 119 7.36 -5.65 -7.55
C GLN A 119 8.47 -5.82 -6.51
N SER A 120 8.38 -6.76 -5.58
CA SER A 120 9.36 -6.92 -4.49
C SER A 120 10.79 -7.20 -4.99
N ALA A 121 10.95 -7.71 -6.22
CA ALA A 121 12.25 -7.91 -6.86
C ALA A 121 12.95 -6.60 -7.26
N VAL A 122 12.23 -5.47 -7.35
CA VAL A 122 12.77 -4.16 -7.68
C VAL A 122 11.97 -3.10 -6.92
N ARG A 123 12.53 -2.50 -5.85
CA ARG A 123 12.02 -1.24 -5.27
C ARG A 123 12.02 -0.14 -6.35
N GLY A 124 11.03 -0.18 -7.23
CA GLY A 124 10.89 0.68 -8.39
C GLY A 124 9.95 1.85 -8.12
N GLU A 125 9.72 2.67 -9.14
CA GLU A 125 8.92 3.90 -9.08
C GLU A 125 7.49 3.69 -8.53
N LEU A 126 6.92 2.50 -8.67
CA LEU A 126 5.55 2.18 -8.24
C LEU A 126 5.46 1.63 -6.81
N PHE A 127 6.59 1.28 -6.18
CA PHE A 127 6.63 0.65 -4.86
C PHE A 127 5.86 1.49 -3.84
N VAL A 128 6.15 2.80 -3.77
CA VAL A 128 5.53 3.70 -2.79
C VAL A 128 4.03 3.81 -3.03
N HIS A 129 3.56 3.86 -4.28
CA HIS A 129 2.13 3.97 -4.57
C HIS A 129 1.35 2.70 -4.19
N VAL A 130 1.89 1.53 -4.53
CA VAL A 130 1.29 0.23 -4.17
C VAL A 130 1.33 0.03 -2.66
N PHE A 131 2.46 0.34 -2.03
CA PHE A 131 2.65 0.25 -0.59
C PHE A 131 1.67 1.14 0.19
N MET A 132 1.53 2.41 -0.22
CA MET A 132 0.59 3.35 0.42
C MET A 132 -0.86 2.91 0.23
N GLY A 133 -1.21 2.41 -0.95
CA GLY A 133 -2.51 1.82 -1.21
C GLY A 133 -2.80 0.63 -0.30
N LEU A 134 -1.83 -0.27 -0.12
CA LEU A 134 -1.90 -1.44 0.76
C LEU A 134 -2.16 -1.02 2.21
N VAL A 135 -1.29 -0.16 2.76
CA VAL A 135 -1.38 0.29 4.16
C VAL A 135 -2.68 1.04 4.44
N GLY A 136 -3.07 1.97 3.54
CA GLY A 136 -4.33 2.69 3.68
C GLY A 136 -5.56 1.78 3.61
N THR A 137 -5.51 0.72 2.79
CA THR A 137 -6.60 -0.26 2.68
C THR A 137 -6.69 -1.13 3.93
N LEU A 138 -5.57 -1.62 4.46
CA LEU A 138 -5.52 -2.35 5.73
C LEU A 138 -6.11 -1.50 6.87
N ASN A 139 -5.76 -0.22 6.94
CA ASN A 139 -6.30 0.69 7.96
C ASN A 139 -7.83 0.82 7.86
N ASN A 140 -8.38 0.86 6.63
CA ASN A 140 -9.83 0.89 6.45
C ASN A 140 -10.51 -0.43 6.86
N VAL A 141 -9.92 -1.58 6.56
CA VAL A 141 -10.42 -2.91 6.96
C VAL A 141 -10.37 -3.07 8.48
N ALA A 142 -9.26 -2.69 9.12
CA ALA A 142 -9.12 -2.67 10.57
C ALA A 142 -10.19 -1.80 11.22
N GLY A 143 -10.48 -0.61 10.65
CA GLY A 143 -11.58 0.24 11.09
C GLY A 143 -12.95 -0.42 11.03
N VAL A 144 -13.21 -1.27 10.02
CA VAL A 144 -14.45 -2.06 9.94
C VAL A 144 -14.52 -3.08 11.08
N ALA A 145 -13.43 -3.81 11.32
CA ALA A 145 -13.35 -4.80 12.40
C ALA A 145 -13.59 -4.15 13.78
N ARG A 146 -12.97 -2.98 14.04
CA ARG A 146 -13.21 -2.19 15.25
C ARG A 146 -14.67 -1.79 15.42
N HIS A 147 -15.30 -1.29 14.36
CA HIS A 147 -16.70 -0.92 14.42
C HIS A 147 -17.62 -2.12 14.75
N ARG A 148 -17.24 -3.33 14.35
CA ARG A 148 -17.95 -4.57 14.71
C ARG A 148 -17.64 -5.08 16.11
N GLY A 149 -16.70 -4.46 16.82
CA GLY A 149 -16.19 -4.95 18.11
C GLY A 149 -15.20 -6.11 17.98
N ASP A 150 -14.79 -6.48 16.77
CA ASP A 150 -13.75 -7.48 16.54
C ASP A 150 -12.36 -6.85 16.70
N MET A 151 -12.00 -6.62 17.96
CA MET A 151 -10.74 -5.98 18.33
C MET A 151 -9.54 -6.87 17.99
N GLY A 152 -9.71 -8.21 17.95
CA GLY A 152 -8.66 -9.15 17.60
C GLY A 152 -8.28 -9.07 16.12
N ALA A 153 -9.26 -9.06 15.22
CA ALA A 153 -8.99 -8.87 13.79
C ALA A 153 -8.38 -7.50 13.50
N ALA A 154 -8.89 -6.43 14.14
CA ALA A 154 -8.33 -5.09 14.00
C ALA A 154 -6.86 -5.03 14.44
N GLU A 155 -6.53 -5.64 15.58
CA GLU A 155 -5.16 -5.68 16.10
C GLU A 155 -4.21 -6.44 15.16
N GLN A 156 -4.66 -7.55 14.56
CA GLN A 156 -3.88 -8.29 13.56
C GLN A 156 -3.56 -7.42 12.35
N ASP A 157 -4.55 -6.69 11.82
CA ASP A 157 -4.34 -5.79 10.68
C ASP A 157 -3.37 -4.65 11.02
N TYR A 158 -3.44 -4.08 12.22
CA TYR A 158 -2.50 -3.03 12.64
C TYR A 158 -1.08 -3.55 12.86
N ARG A 159 -0.92 -4.74 13.45
CA ARG A 159 0.40 -5.39 13.53
C ARG A 159 0.99 -5.64 12.16
N ARG A 160 0.15 -6.07 11.20
CA ARG A 160 0.55 -6.28 9.81
C ARG A 160 1.03 -5.00 9.16
N ILE A 161 0.33 -3.88 9.36
CA ILE A 161 0.76 -2.55 8.88
C ILE A 161 2.13 -2.19 9.46
N GLY A 162 2.33 -2.36 10.78
CA GLY A 162 3.59 -2.06 11.44
C GLY A 162 4.75 -2.90 10.89
N ALA A 163 4.53 -4.20 10.69
CA ALA A 163 5.53 -5.10 10.10
C ALA A 163 5.89 -4.71 8.66
N LEU A 164 4.90 -4.38 7.83
CA LEU A 164 5.14 -3.92 6.44
C LEU A 164 5.96 -2.62 6.40
N ILE A 165 5.66 -1.66 7.27
CA ILE A 165 6.42 -0.40 7.37
C ILE A 165 7.86 -0.67 7.84
N ALA A 166 8.03 -1.50 8.86
CA ALA A 166 9.35 -1.84 9.38
C ALA A 166 10.24 -2.56 8.34
N ASP A 167 9.67 -3.48 7.56
CA ASP A 167 10.38 -4.16 6.47
C ASP A 167 10.74 -3.20 5.32
N ALA A 168 9.80 -2.32 4.95
CA ALA A 168 9.98 -1.39 3.85
C ALA A 168 10.97 -0.25 4.16
N PHE A 169 10.98 0.27 5.39
CA PHE A 169 11.69 1.51 5.71
C PHE A 169 12.62 1.42 6.93
N GLY A 170 12.70 0.24 7.57
CA GLY A 170 13.49 0.01 8.78
C GLY A 170 12.67 0.20 10.08
N PRO A 171 13.15 -0.37 11.19
CA PRO A 171 12.50 -0.25 12.49
C PRO A 171 12.48 1.22 12.96
N GLY A 172 11.36 1.68 13.52
CA GLY A 172 11.20 3.05 14.01
C GLY A 172 10.87 4.09 12.93
N CYS A 173 10.56 3.67 11.71
CA CYS A 173 10.07 4.56 10.67
C CYS A 173 8.70 5.16 11.04
N ASP A 174 8.66 6.46 11.34
CA ASP A 174 7.44 7.22 11.63
C ASP A 174 6.76 7.79 10.36
N TRP A 175 7.12 7.27 9.17
CA TRP A 175 6.66 7.82 7.89
C TRP A 175 5.14 7.69 7.67
N LEU A 176 4.49 6.76 8.38
CA LEU A 176 3.05 6.83 8.61
C LEU A 176 2.77 6.78 10.11
N PRO A 177 2.30 7.87 10.74
CA PRO A 177 1.49 7.71 11.92
C PRO A 177 0.25 6.92 11.49
N PRO A 178 -0.18 5.90 12.24
CA PRO A 178 -1.50 5.35 12.02
C PRO A 178 -2.51 6.49 12.13
N ALA A 179 -3.37 6.63 11.13
CA ALA A 179 -4.45 7.62 11.15
C ALA A 179 -5.46 7.37 12.29
N ASP A 180 -5.27 6.29 13.04
CA ASP A 180 -6.09 5.81 14.12
C ASP A 180 -5.31 5.83 15.46
N PRO A 181 -5.78 6.59 16.47
CA PRO A 181 -5.19 6.61 17.82
C PRO A 181 -5.03 5.23 18.46
N PHE A 182 -5.88 4.27 18.09
CA PHE A 182 -5.79 2.90 18.58
C PHE A 182 -4.58 2.16 18.01
N ALA A 183 -4.31 2.35 16.72
CA ALA A 183 -3.13 1.77 16.10
C ALA A 183 -1.85 2.45 16.59
N ALA A 184 -1.90 3.74 16.96
CA ALA A 184 -0.79 4.41 17.64
C ALA A 184 -0.50 3.76 19.00
N ALA A 185 -1.55 3.50 19.80
CA ALA A 185 -1.44 2.86 21.10
C ALA A 185 -0.88 1.42 21.03
N LEU A 186 -1.28 0.64 20.02
CA LEU A 186 -0.75 -0.71 19.82
C LEU A 186 0.72 -0.70 19.38
N ILE A 187 1.12 0.23 18.51
CA ILE A 187 2.52 0.39 18.11
C ILE A 187 3.38 0.81 19.31
N GLU A 188 2.90 1.71 20.18
CA GLU A 188 3.59 2.07 21.42
C GLU A 188 3.75 0.89 22.38
N GLN A 189 2.72 0.04 22.53
CA GLN A 189 2.81 -1.18 23.35
C GLN A 189 3.83 -2.18 22.77
N GLY A 190 3.89 -2.32 21.44
CA GLY A 190 4.89 -3.15 20.77
C GLY A 190 6.33 -2.62 20.92
N LYS A 191 6.54 -1.31 20.85
CA LYS A 191 7.84 -0.65 21.11
C LYS A 191 8.34 -0.95 22.53
N LYS A 192 7.45 -0.95 23.54
CA LYS A 192 7.80 -1.30 24.93
C LYS A 192 8.21 -2.77 25.10
N GLY A 193 7.49 -3.71 24.49
CA GLY A 193 7.83 -5.13 24.57
C GLY A 193 9.17 -5.49 23.91
N SER A 194 9.56 -4.79 22.83
CA SER A 194 10.88 -4.97 22.19
C SER A 194 12.03 -4.37 23.00
N ALA A 195 11.80 -3.31 23.78
CA ALA A 195 12.80 -2.71 24.67
C ALA A 195 13.05 -3.59 25.91
N GLU A 196 12.01 -4.24 26.44
CA GLU A 196 12.13 -5.18 27.56
C GLU A 196 12.87 -6.47 27.19
N GLY A 197 12.68 -6.97 25.95
CA GLY A 197 13.39 -8.16 25.45
C GLY A 197 14.89 -7.94 25.18
N GLN A 198 15.31 -6.70 24.88
CA GLN A 198 16.74 -6.36 24.68
C GLN A 198 17.48 -6.10 25.99
N SER A 199 16.77 -5.79 27.09
CA SER A 199 17.36 -5.61 28.42
C SER A 199 17.72 -6.92 29.14
N MET A 200 17.36 -8.09 28.59
CA MET A 200 17.63 -9.41 29.20
C MET A 200 18.78 -10.18 28.55
N GLN A 201 19.49 -9.59 27.58
CA GLN A 201 20.64 -10.20 26.90
C GLN A 201 21.92 -9.39 27.10
N ASP A 202 22.27 -9.04 28.33
CA ASP A 202 23.67 -8.79 28.68
C ASP A 202 24.26 -10.10 29.23
N PRO A 203 25.24 -10.73 28.54
CA PRO A 203 25.89 -11.91 29.07
C PRO A 203 26.74 -11.50 30.28
N ALA A 204 26.37 -12.03 31.45
CA ALA A 204 27.14 -11.91 32.68
C ALA A 204 28.62 -12.23 32.43
N GLU A 205 29.50 -11.25 32.70
CA GLU A 205 30.94 -11.47 32.71
C GLU A 205 31.31 -12.58 33.71
N PRO A 206 32.18 -13.54 33.34
CA PRO A 206 32.66 -14.53 34.29
C PRO A 206 33.70 -13.88 35.21
N HIS A 207 33.35 -13.71 36.48
CA HIS A 207 34.28 -13.35 37.53
C HIS A 207 35.48 -14.32 37.56
N ALA A 208 36.63 -13.83 37.09
CA ALA A 208 37.91 -14.51 37.21
C ALA A 208 38.33 -14.61 38.68
N ALA A 209 38.57 -15.84 39.13
CA ALA A 209 39.20 -16.12 40.42
C ALA A 209 40.67 -15.65 40.43
N PRO A 210 41.19 -15.14 41.56
CA PRO A 210 42.63 -15.05 41.75
C PRO A 210 43.13 -16.28 42.54
N ASP A 211 43.97 -17.11 41.90
CA ASP A 211 44.79 -18.12 42.58
C ASP A 211 46.22 -17.58 42.82
N ARG A 212 46.49 -17.31 44.10
CA ARG A 212 47.71 -17.53 44.92
C ARG A 212 49.14 -17.10 44.48
N ARG A 213 49.85 -16.61 45.53
CA ARG A 213 51.32 -16.50 45.78
C ARG A 213 51.97 -15.34 45.03
N THR A 214 52.62 -14.38 45.68
CA THR A 214 53.67 -14.46 46.72
C THR A 214 53.54 -13.41 47.81
#